data_AF-A0A820XBX9-F1
#
_entry.id   AF-A0A820XBX9-F1
#
_cell.length_a   1.000
_cell.length_b   1.000
_cell.length_c   1.000
_cell.angle_alpha   90.00
_cell.angle_beta   90.00
_cell.angle_gamma   90.00
#
_symmetry.space_group_name_H-M   'P 1'
#
loop_
_entity.id
_entity.type
_entity.pdbx_description
1 polymer ?
#
loop_
_entity_poly.entity_id
_entity_poly.type
_entity_poly.pdbx_seq_one_letter_code
_entity_poly.pdbx_strand_id
1 'polypeptide(L)'
;LFQHQSVVDRIGYLLAKHRQNQPINHISIVTIERLLELYLKYTLFIFEDYIYTFNHGMPNETRFSTLLSNLCLYYWKTKKFQDNQQFQNEFLLQYNDELFFTWNQSKENLHIFLVGLKEFSDDDIDMDIEYGQQINIQNIHLENRHGQLYSTMNTSSVFLPYVTGYPKVKYQQWFRSTLIRLIQLCSDYRDFTRQRIQMEIHCLISGYSNEFIESELEKFNRYFNVDIYQVQVNELTYQQLR
;
A
#
# COMPACT_ATOMS: atom_id res chain seq x y z
N LEU A 1 19.41 2.80 0.06
CA LEU A 1 19.26 2.39 1.49
C LEU A 1 19.86 3.50 2.34
N PHE A 2 19.14 3.96 3.37
CA PHE A 2 19.59 5.10 4.17
C PHE A 2 20.95 4.88 4.83
N GLN A 3 21.84 5.88 4.75
CA GLN A 3 23.00 5.98 5.62
C GLN A 3 22.58 6.10 7.08
N HIS A 4 23.33 5.48 8.00
CA HIS A 4 22.98 5.49 9.43
C HIS A 4 22.94 6.90 10.02
N GLN A 5 23.91 7.75 9.68
CA GLN A 5 23.95 9.13 10.16
C GLN A 5 22.72 9.91 9.70
N SER A 6 22.32 9.75 8.44
CA SER A 6 21.12 10.36 7.86
C SER A 6 19.85 9.93 8.61
N VAL A 7 19.73 8.67 9.02
CA VAL A 7 18.62 8.21 9.87
C VAL A 7 18.62 8.93 11.23
N VAL A 8 19.77 8.99 11.90
CA VAL A 8 19.91 9.65 13.21
C VAL A 8 19.54 11.12 13.12
N ASP A 9 20.09 11.85 12.14
CA ASP A 9 19.88 13.29 11.96
C ASP A 9 18.41 13.62 11.66
N ARG A 10 17.75 12.83 10.79
CA ARG A 10 16.34 13.02 10.44
C ARG A 10 15.44 12.81 11.65
N ILE A 11 15.70 11.77 12.43
CA ILE A 11 14.90 11.47 13.64
C ILE A 11 15.15 12.53 14.72
N GLY A 12 16.41 12.91 14.92
CA GLY A 12 16.80 14.00 15.80
C GLY A 12 16.04 15.28 15.48
N TYR A 13 16.04 15.68 14.21
CA TYR A 13 15.27 16.83 13.73
C TYR A 13 13.76 16.69 14.01
N LEU A 14 13.15 15.54 13.69
CA LEU A 14 11.72 15.34 13.90
C LEU A 14 11.36 15.43 15.39
N LEU A 15 12.15 14.82 16.26
CA LEU A 15 11.96 14.88 17.70
C LEU A 15 12.11 16.31 18.22
N ALA A 16 13.15 17.03 17.78
CA ALA A 16 13.39 18.42 18.18
C ALA A 16 12.24 19.34 17.73
N LYS A 17 11.79 19.20 16.48
CA LYS A 17 10.70 19.99 15.89
C LYS A 17 9.37 19.74 16.58
N HIS A 18 8.96 18.47 16.74
CA HIS A 18 7.63 18.14 17.25
C HIS A 18 7.52 18.20 18.78
N ARG A 19 8.65 18.05 19.50
CA ARG A 19 8.66 18.11 20.96
C ARG A 19 9.27 19.39 21.52
N GLN A 20 9.71 20.33 20.69
CA GLN A 20 10.38 21.56 21.12
C GLN A 20 11.54 21.27 22.09
N ASN A 21 12.33 20.24 21.77
CA ASN A 21 13.42 19.73 22.61
C ASN A 21 13.02 19.16 23.99
N GLN A 22 11.73 18.91 24.25
CA GLN A 22 11.29 18.28 25.50
C GLN A 22 11.60 16.77 25.52
N PRO A 23 12.04 16.23 26.68
CA PRO A 23 12.38 14.82 26.83
C PRO A 23 11.16 13.89 26.68
N ILE A 24 11.42 12.62 26.38
CA ILE A 24 10.43 11.53 26.36
C ILE A 24 10.68 10.64 27.57
N ASN A 25 9.76 10.59 28.53
CA ASN A 25 9.89 9.77 29.74
C ASN A 25 11.26 9.98 30.44
N HIS A 26 11.68 11.23 30.59
CA HIS A 26 12.98 11.65 31.15
C HIS A 26 14.22 11.35 30.29
N ILE A 27 14.05 10.84 29.07
CA ILE A 27 15.13 10.59 28.12
C ILE A 27 15.27 11.82 27.21
N SER A 28 16.47 12.40 27.16
CA SER A 28 16.76 13.53 26.27
C SER A 28 16.81 13.08 24.81
N ILE A 29 16.55 14.01 23.88
CA ILE A 29 16.64 13.72 22.43
C ILE A 29 18.06 13.26 22.07
N VAL A 30 19.09 13.90 22.61
CA VAL A 30 20.50 13.51 22.41
C VAL A 30 20.77 12.08 22.89
N THR A 31 20.13 11.66 23.98
CA THR A 31 20.23 10.27 24.44
C THR A 31 19.58 9.30 23.46
N ILE A 32 18.42 9.67 22.89
CA ILE A 32 17.74 8.86 21.87
C ILE A 32 18.60 8.75 20.61
N GLU A 33 19.18 9.85 20.12
CA GLU A 33 20.08 9.87 18.96
C GLU A 33 21.29 8.93 19.17
N ARG A 34 21.92 8.98 20.35
CA ARG A 34 23.03 8.07 20.69
C ARG A 34 22.60 6.61 20.75
N LEU A 35 21.43 6.32 21.31
CA LEU A 35 20.90 4.96 21.34
C LEU A 35 20.58 4.44 19.93
N LEU A 36 20.09 5.31 19.05
CA LEU A 36 19.86 5.00 17.64
C LEU A 36 21.18 4.72 16.91
N GLU A 37 22.19 5.56 17.11
CA GLU A 37 23.52 5.35 16.55
C GLU A 37 24.12 4.01 16.97
N LEU A 38 24.01 3.67 18.27
CA LEU A 38 24.44 2.37 18.78
C LEU A 38 23.67 1.21 18.13
N TYR A 39 22.34 1.31 18.04
CA TYR A 39 21.53 0.28 17.39
C TYR A 39 21.96 0.07 15.94
N LEU A 40 22.02 1.14 15.15
CA LEU A 40 22.33 1.05 13.72
C LEU A 40 23.74 0.48 13.48
N LYS A 41 24.73 0.95 14.24
CA LYS A 41 26.14 0.55 14.10
C LYS A 41 26.41 -0.90 14.52
N TYR A 42 25.72 -1.38 15.56
CA TYR A 42 25.99 -2.69 16.16
C TYR A 42 24.94 -3.74 15.82
N THR A 43 24.07 -3.47 14.85
CA THR A 43 23.16 -4.49 14.33
C THR A 43 23.93 -5.48 13.45
N LEU A 44 23.89 -6.75 13.86
CA LEU A 44 24.62 -7.85 13.23
C LEU A 44 23.68 -8.80 12.49
N PHE A 45 24.18 -9.45 11.46
CA PHE A 45 23.53 -10.58 10.80
C PHE A 45 24.53 -11.70 10.49
N ILE A 46 24.04 -12.93 10.35
CA ILE A 46 24.84 -14.09 10.00
C ILE A 46 24.54 -14.45 8.55
N PHE A 47 25.60 -14.64 7.76
CA PHE A 47 25.51 -15.14 6.40
C PHE A 47 26.70 -16.08 6.16
N GLU A 48 26.44 -17.28 5.64
CA GLU A 48 27.48 -18.30 5.37
C GLU A 48 28.48 -18.51 6.53
N ASP A 49 27.98 -18.63 7.76
CA ASP A 49 28.76 -18.79 9.00
C ASP A 49 29.67 -17.62 9.41
N TYR A 50 29.57 -16.48 8.74
CA TYR A 50 30.25 -15.23 9.11
C TYR A 50 29.28 -14.22 9.73
N ILE A 51 29.82 -13.40 10.64
CA ILE A 51 29.11 -12.30 11.28
C ILE A 51 29.41 -11.00 10.54
N TYR A 52 28.36 -10.32 10.09
CA TYR A 52 28.43 -9.05 9.37
C TYR A 52 27.68 -7.95 10.11
N THR A 53 28.07 -6.71 9.84
CA THR A 53 27.34 -5.50 10.26
C THR A 53 26.63 -4.89 9.05
N PHE A 54 25.48 -4.26 9.30
CA PHE A 54 24.88 -3.40 8.28
C PHE A 54 25.70 -2.12 8.14
N ASN A 55 26.26 -1.86 6.96
CA ASN A 55 26.92 -0.57 6.68
C ASN A 55 25.94 0.49 6.19
N HIS A 56 24.80 0.05 5.63
CA HIS A 56 23.70 0.89 5.15
C HIS A 56 22.38 0.20 5.46
N GLY A 57 21.34 1.00 5.67
CA GLY A 57 20.01 0.49 5.98
C GLY A 57 19.96 -0.23 7.33
N MET A 58 18.94 -1.07 7.46
CA MET A 58 18.54 -1.74 8.70
C MET A 58 18.01 -3.13 8.35
N PRO A 59 17.96 -4.08 9.31
CA PRO A 59 17.35 -5.38 9.06
C PRO A 59 15.91 -5.22 8.59
N ASN A 60 15.55 -5.94 7.53
CA ASN A 60 14.17 -6.02 7.08
C ASN A 60 13.30 -6.66 8.17
N GLU A 61 12.01 -6.33 8.17
CA GLU A 61 10.96 -6.99 8.97
C GLU A 61 11.00 -6.80 10.49
N THR A 62 11.99 -6.08 11.06
CA THR A 62 11.88 -5.67 12.47
C THR A 62 10.93 -4.49 12.60
N ARG A 63 10.10 -4.51 13.64
CA ARG A 63 9.17 -3.39 13.95
C ARG A 63 9.91 -2.06 14.10
N PHE A 64 11.14 -2.09 14.62
CA PHE A 64 11.92 -0.89 14.83
C PHE A 64 12.46 -0.36 13.50
N SER A 65 13.03 -1.20 12.64
CA SER A 65 13.44 -0.80 11.29
C SER A 65 12.27 -0.22 10.49
N THR A 66 11.08 -0.83 10.54
CA THR A 66 9.87 -0.29 9.89
C THR A 66 9.50 1.09 10.42
N LEU A 67 9.55 1.29 11.75
CA LEU A 67 9.29 2.60 12.35
C LEU A 67 10.31 3.66 11.87
N LEU A 68 11.59 3.33 11.88
CA LEU A 68 12.67 4.24 11.47
C LEU A 68 12.54 4.62 9.98
N SER A 69 12.27 3.65 9.10
CA SER A 69 12.02 3.91 7.68
C SER A 69 10.80 4.81 7.48
N ASN A 70 9.70 4.55 8.18
CA ASN A 70 8.50 5.40 8.10
C ASN A 70 8.77 6.83 8.57
N LEU A 71 9.57 7.01 9.62
CA LEU A 71 9.97 8.34 10.09
C LEU A 71 10.87 9.07 9.09
N CYS A 72 11.81 8.36 8.45
CA CYS A 72 12.67 8.93 7.42
C CYS A 72 11.87 9.38 6.18
N LEU A 73 10.91 8.57 5.74
CA LEU A 73 10.00 8.91 4.66
C LEU A 73 9.07 10.06 5.03
N TYR A 74 8.58 10.10 6.28
CA TYR A 74 7.79 11.21 6.79
C TYR A 74 8.57 12.53 6.81
N TYR A 75 9.83 12.51 7.28
CA TYR A 75 10.72 13.67 7.23
C TYR A 75 10.86 14.19 5.79
N TRP A 76 11.18 13.29 4.85
CA TRP A 76 11.33 13.67 3.45
C TRP A 76 10.04 14.25 2.87
N LYS A 77 8.90 13.59 3.11
CA LYS A 77 7.57 14.02 2.65
C LYS A 77 7.21 15.40 3.20
N THR A 78 7.41 15.64 4.50
CA THR A 78 7.06 16.93 5.11
C THR A 78 7.89 18.07 4.53
N LYS A 79 9.21 17.89 4.40
CA LYS A 79 10.11 18.88 3.80
C LYS A 79 9.75 19.21 2.34
N LYS A 80 9.10 18.29 1.61
CA LYS A 80 8.77 18.46 0.18
C LYS A 80 7.35 18.87 -0.14
N PHE A 81 6.38 18.28 0.55
CA PHE A 81 4.98 18.41 0.19
C PHE A 81 4.26 19.43 1.08
N GLN A 82 4.68 19.66 2.33
CA GLN A 82 4.02 20.66 3.18
C GLN A 82 4.35 22.10 2.77
N ASP A 83 5.53 22.34 2.20
CA ASP A 83 5.97 23.68 1.80
C ASP A 83 5.61 24.01 0.34
N ASN A 84 5.07 23.04 -0.42
CA ASN A 84 4.80 23.22 -1.84
C ASN A 84 3.33 23.55 -2.10
N GLN A 85 3.06 24.84 -2.34
CA GLN A 85 1.72 25.38 -2.60
C GLN A 85 1.03 24.79 -3.85
N GLN A 86 1.75 24.00 -4.65
CA GLN A 86 1.22 23.35 -5.84
C GLN A 86 0.20 22.24 -5.53
N PHE A 87 0.23 21.66 -4.32
CA PHE A 87 -0.69 20.60 -3.87
C PHE A 87 -2.01 21.13 -3.28
N GLN A 88 -2.68 22.05 -3.98
CA GLN A 88 -4.04 22.45 -3.62
C GLN A 88 -5.06 21.58 -4.35
N ASN A 89 -5.87 20.82 -3.59
CA ASN A 89 -6.89 19.87 -4.07
C ASN A 89 -6.37 18.60 -4.77
N GLU A 90 -5.17 18.15 -4.40
CA GLU A 90 -4.58 16.91 -4.92
C GLU A 90 -4.64 15.80 -3.84
N PHE A 91 -5.00 14.60 -4.26
CA PHE A 91 -4.87 13.40 -3.42
C PHE A 91 -3.39 13.09 -3.23
N LEU A 92 -2.95 12.85 -2.00
CA LEU A 92 -1.58 12.41 -1.68
C LEU A 92 -1.66 11.26 -0.67
N LEU A 93 -1.31 10.06 -1.13
CA LEU A 93 -1.29 8.84 -0.33
C LEU A 93 0.13 8.28 -0.31
N GLN A 94 0.55 7.79 0.85
CA GLN A 94 1.75 6.98 0.98
C GLN A 94 1.35 5.59 1.49
N TYR A 95 1.86 4.55 0.84
CA TYR A 95 1.71 3.17 1.30
C TYR A 95 3.08 2.50 1.25
N ASN A 96 3.63 2.16 2.41
CA ASN A 96 5.02 1.70 2.56
C ASN A 96 6.01 2.68 1.89
N ASP A 97 6.74 2.19 0.89
CA ASP A 97 7.71 2.87 0.05
C ASP A 97 7.11 3.49 -1.22
N GLU A 98 5.81 3.31 -1.46
CA GLU A 98 5.12 3.89 -2.62
C GLU A 98 4.42 5.21 -2.26
N LEU A 99 4.52 6.20 -3.15
CA LEU A 99 3.84 7.48 -3.05
C LEU A 99 2.92 7.69 -4.26
N PHE A 100 1.65 7.98 -3.98
CA PHE A 100 0.63 8.23 -4.98
C PHE A 100 0.11 9.65 -4.85
N PHE A 101 -0.03 10.34 -5.98
CA PHE A 101 -0.74 11.60 -6.00
C PHE A 101 -1.46 11.85 -7.32
N THR A 102 -2.52 12.64 -7.26
CA THR A 102 -3.17 13.19 -8.46
C THR A 102 -2.53 14.52 -8.81
N TRP A 103 -2.46 14.85 -10.09
CA TRP A 103 -1.92 16.12 -10.55
C TRP A 103 -2.95 16.88 -11.38
N ASN A 104 -3.23 18.12 -10.98
CA ASN A 104 -4.26 18.95 -11.61
C ASN A 104 -3.72 20.04 -12.52
N GLN A 105 -2.39 20.18 -12.64
CA GLN A 105 -1.75 21.16 -13.52
C GLN A 105 -1.31 20.55 -14.86
N SER A 106 -0.62 21.34 -15.68
CA SER A 106 -0.11 20.88 -16.98
C SER A 106 0.92 19.75 -16.83
N LYS A 107 1.07 18.95 -17.89
CA LYS A 107 2.05 17.86 -17.95
C LYS A 107 3.49 18.38 -17.86
N GLU A 108 3.73 19.60 -18.37
CA GLU A 108 5.01 20.29 -18.28
C GLU A 108 5.34 20.62 -16.82
N ASN A 109 4.38 21.16 -16.07
CA ASN A 109 4.57 21.44 -14.65
C ASN A 109 4.77 20.15 -13.84
N LEU A 110 4.06 19.07 -14.19
CA LEU A 110 4.28 17.75 -13.59
C LEU A 110 5.71 17.30 -13.83
N HIS A 111 6.20 17.39 -15.07
CA HIS A 111 7.56 16.97 -15.41
C HIS A 111 8.61 17.76 -14.61
N ILE A 112 8.48 19.09 -14.55
CA ILE A 112 9.37 19.96 -13.76
C ILE A 112 9.34 19.56 -12.28
N PHE A 113 8.15 19.31 -11.73
CA PHE A 113 7.99 18.87 -10.35
C PHE A 113 8.68 17.52 -10.09
N LEU A 114 8.46 16.54 -10.96
CA LEU A 114 9.05 15.20 -10.83
C LEU A 114 10.58 15.22 -10.97
N VAL A 115 11.13 16.04 -11.87
CA VAL A 115 12.58 16.27 -11.97
C VAL A 115 13.10 16.91 -10.68
N GLY A 116 12.42 17.93 -10.16
CA GLY A 116 12.78 18.56 -8.89
C GLY A 116 12.61 17.68 -7.64
N LEU A 117 11.83 16.59 -7.73
CA LEU A 117 11.81 15.54 -6.71
C LEU A 117 13.09 14.70 -6.77
N LYS A 118 13.51 14.27 -7.97
CA LYS A 118 14.74 13.50 -8.17
C LYS A 118 15.99 14.29 -7.80
N GLU A 119 16.06 15.55 -8.20
CA GLU A 119 17.23 16.42 -7.91
C GLU A 119 17.34 16.77 -6.42
N PHE A 120 16.25 16.65 -5.67
CA PHE A 120 16.25 16.86 -4.22
C PHE A 120 16.49 15.58 -3.43
N SER A 121 16.80 14.45 -4.06
CA SER A 121 17.20 13.29 -3.26
C SER A 121 18.42 13.66 -2.42
N ASP A 122 18.20 14.00 -1.15
CA ASP A 122 19.16 13.92 -0.04
C ASP A 122 19.65 12.46 -0.06
N ASP A 123 20.73 12.20 -0.83
CA ASP A 123 21.59 11.03 -1.16
C ASP A 123 21.11 9.57 -0.93
N ASP A 124 19.99 9.33 -0.27
CA ASP A 124 19.58 8.04 0.28
C ASP A 124 18.23 7.53 -0.24
N ILE A 125 17.44 8.40 -0.89
CA ILE A 125 16.13 8.06 -1.46
C ILE A 125 16.25 8.08 -2.97
N ASP A 126 16.32 6.89 -3.55
CA ASP A 126 16.14 6.69 -4.98
C ASP A 126 14.64 6.56 -5.28
N MET A 127 14.20 7.12 -6.41
CA MET A 127 12.78 7.15 -6.79
C MET A 127 12.61 6.75 -8.26
N ASP A 128 11.91 5.64 -8.42
CA ASP A 128 11.26 5.31 -9.68
C ASP A 128 9.94 6.09 -9.78
N ILE A 129 9.75 6.75 -10.92
CA ILE A 129 8.60 7.62 -11.15
C ILE A 129 7.86 7.12 -12.37
N GLU A 130 6.61 6.72 -12.15
CA GLU A 130 5.66 6.40 -13.20
C GLU A 130 4.47 7.37 -13.12
N TYR A 131 4.05 7.91 -14.26
CA TYR A 131 2.88 8.77 -14.33
C TYR A 131 2.16 8.57 -15.66
N GLY A 132 0.84 8.71 -15.64
CA GLY A 132 0.00 8.52 -16.80
C GLY A 132 -1.46 8.80 -16.50
N GLN A 133 -2.29 8.60 -17.52
CA GLN A 133 -3.75 8.58 -17.33
C GLN A 133 -4.22 7.27 -16.70
N GLN A 134 -3.38 6.24 -16.71
CA GLN A 134 -3.65 4.92 -16.15
C GLN A 134 -2.43 4.45 -15.36
N ILE A 135 -2.66 3.78 -14.24
CA ILE A 135 -1.59 3.15 -13.45
C ILE A 135 -2.11 1.86 -12.81
N ASN A 136 -1.26 0.84 -12.76
CA ASN A 136 -1.53 -0.42 -12.08
C ASN A 136 -0.70 -0.49 -10.80
N ILE A 137 -1.35 -0.65 -9.66
CA ILE A 137 -0.72 -0.71 -8.34
C ILE A 137 -1.18 -2.00 -7.67
N GLN A 138 -0.26 -2.93 -7.44
CA GLN A 138 -0.55 -4.27 -6.93
C GLN A 138 -1.64 -4.95 -7.77
N ASN A 139 -2.88 -4.98 -7.27
CA ASN A 139 -4.04 -5.55 -7.91
C ASN A 139 -5.14 -4.52 -8.17
N ILE A 140 -4.82 -3.23 -8.18
CA ILE A 140 -5.74 -2.12 -8.44
C ILE A 140 -5.30 -1.43 -9.73
N HIS A 141 -6.24 -1.22 -10.64
CA HIS A 141 -6.08 -0.41 -11.83
C HIS A 141 -6.79 0.92 -11.63
N LEU A 142 -6.05 2.02 -11.72
CA LEU A 142 -6.55 3.38 -11.64
C LEU A 142 -6.51 4.03 -13.02
N GLU A 143 -7.56 4.74 -13.38
CA GLU A 143 -7.68 5.43 -14.66
C GLU A 143 -8.33 6.81 -14.48
N ASN A 144 -7.73 7.85 -15.02
CA ASN A 144 -8.34 9.16 -15.15
C ASN A 144 -9.11 9.26 -16.49
N ARG A 145 -10.44 9.21 -16.42
CA ARG A 145 -11.32 9.43 -17.58
C ARG A 145 -11.85 10.85 -17.53
N HIS A 146 -11.22 11.75 -18.30
CA HIS A 146 -11.66 13.14 -18.46
C HIS A 146 -11.84 13.92 -17.13
N GLY A 147 -10.92 13.74 -16.18
CA GLY A 147 -10.94 14.41 -14.88
C GLY A 147 -11.64 13.62 -13.77
N GLN A 148 -12.19 12.44 -14.08
CA GLN A 148 -12.78 11.54 -13.09
C GLN A 148 -11.86 10.34 -12.86
N LEU A 149 -11.55 10.07 -11.59
CA LEU A 149 -10.77 8.90 -11.21
C LEU A 149 -11.69 7.66 -11.17
N TYR A 150 -11.41 6.71 -12.06
CA TYR A 150 -12.00 5.38 -12.10
C TYR A 150 -11.04 4.39 -11.47
N SER A 151 -11.57 3.46 -10.65
CA SER A 151 -10.75 2.37 -10.13
C SER A 151 -11.42 1.02 -10.30
N THR A 152 -10.60 0.03 -10.62
CA THR A 152 -10.99 -1.37 -10.74
C THR A 152 -9.94 -2.25 -10.08
N MET A 153 -10.28 -3.50 -9.78
CA MET A 153 -9.41 -4.46 -9.10
C MET A 153 -9.24 -5.70 -9.97
N ASN A 154 -7.99 -6.13 -10.15
CA ASN A 154 -7.69 -7.43 -10.74
C ASN A 154 -7.81 -8.51 -9.65
N THR A 155 -8.86 -9.31 -9.74
CA THR A 155 -9.18 -10.33 -8.73
C THR A 155 -8.42 -11.64 -8.92
N SER A 156 -7.77 -11.84 -10.07
CA SER A 156 -7.09 -13.09 -10.43
C SER A 156 -5.91 -13.47 -9.51
N SER A 157 -5.23 -12.47 -8.92
CA SER A 157 -4.05 -12.67 -8.07
C SER A 157 -4.37 -12.86 -6.58
N VAL A 158 -5.65 -12.83 -6.19
CA VAL A 158 -6.06 -12.72 -4.77
C VAL A 158 -6.55 -14.04 -4.19
N PHE A 159 -6.86 -15.03 -5.01
CA PHE A 159 -7.46 -16.28 -4.56
C PHE A 159 -6.42 -17.39 -4.44
N LEU A 160 -6.35 -18.00 -3.25
CA LEU A 160 -5.68 -19.29 -3.12
C LEU A 160 -6.57 -20.39 -3.68
N PRO A 161 -6.00 -21.35 -4.44
CA PRO A 161 -6.71 -22.55 -4.85
C PRO A 161 -7.28 -23.28 -3.64
N TYR A 162 -8.56 -23.67 -3.69
CA TYR A 162 -9.25 -24.39 -2.61
C TYR A 162 -8.64 -25.78 -2.33
N VAL A 163 -7.81 -26.27 -3.26
CA VAL A 163 -7.04 -27.52 -3.15
C VAL A 163 -5.85 -27.46 -2.19
N THR A 164 -5.49 -26.26 -1.71
CA THR A 164 -4.30 -26.05 -0.86
C THR A 164 -4.49 -26.48 0.60
N GLY A 165 -5.71 -26.86 1.00
CA GLY A 165 -5.98 -27.45 2.33
C GLY A 165 -5.98 -26.46 3.50
N TYR A 166 -6.11 -25.16 3.26
CA TYR A 166 -6.22 -24.17 4.34
C TYR A 166 -7.53 -24.33 5.12
N PRO A 167 -7.60 -23.84 6.37
CA PRO A 167 -8.85 -23.80 7.13
C PRO A 167 -9.93 -23.03 6.38
N LYS A 168 -11.17 -23.57 6.34
CA LYS A 168 -12.33 -22.93 5.69
C LYS A 168 -12.50 -21.45 6.04
N VAL A 169 -12.22 -21.09 7.29
CA VAL A 169 -12.30 -19.70 7.79
C VAL A 169 -11.40 -18.74 7.00
N LYS A 170 -10.22 -19.18 6.54
CA LYS A 170 -9.30 -18.34 5.76
C LYS A 170 -9.87 -18.00 4.38
N TYR A 171 -10.42 -19.01 3.70
CA TYR A 171 -11.11 -18.81 2.41
C TYR A 171 -12.31 -17.87 2.55
N GLN A 172 -13.09 -17.99 3.63
CA GLN A 172 -14.20 -17.07 3.93
C GLN A 172 -13.71 -15.64 4.16
N GLN A 173 -12.64 -15.47 4.95
CA GLN A 173 -12.06 -14.17 5.23
C GLN A 173 -11.56 -13.50 3.94
N TRP A 174 -10.86 -14.23 3.07
CA TRP A 174 -10.41 -13.68 1.79
C TRP A 174 -11.56 -13.27 0.90
N PHE A 175 -12.51 -14.17 0.65
CA PHE A 175 -13.66 -13.88 -0.20
C PHE A 175 -14.41 -12.62 0.27
N ARG A 176 -14.70 -12.53 1.58
CA ARG A 176 -15.35 -11.34 2.15
C ARG A 176 -14.49 -10.10 2.05
N SER A 177 -13.20 -10.19 2.36
CA SER A 177 -12.30 -9.03 2.27
C SER A 177 -12.19 -8.51 0.84
N THR A 178 -12.20 -9.39 -0.17
CA THR A 178 -12.19 -9.02 -1.58
C THR A 178 -13.49 -8.32 -1.95
N LEU A 179 -14.66 -8.85 -1.56
CA LEU A 179 -15.95 -8.19 -1.79
C LEU A 179 -16.03 -6.79 -1.17
N ILE A 180 -15.54 -6.65 0.06
CA ILE A 180 -15.48 -5.35 0.76
C ILE A 180 -14.57 -4.38 0.01
N ARG A 181 -13.42 -4.85 -0.50
CA ARG A 181 -12.54 -4.02 -1.33
C ARG A 181 -13.19 -3.63 -2.64
N LEU A 182 -13.88 -4.55 -3.31
CA LEU A 182 -14.58 -4.27 -4.56
C LEU A 182 -15.63 -3.16 -4.40
N ILE A 183 -16.47 -3.21 -3.35
CA ILE A 183 -17.50 -2.18 -3.14
C ILE A 183 -16.88 -0.81 -2.79
N GLN A 184 -15.71 -0.79 -2.15
CA GLN A 184 -15.00 0.45 -1.82
C GLN A 184 -14.25 1.06 -3.00
N LEU A 185 -13.77 0.23 -3.93
CA LEU A 185 -12.96 0.67 -5.07
C LEU A 185 -13.82 1.03 -6.28
N CYS A 186 -14.84 0.24 -6.60
CA CYS A 186 -15.59 0.44 -7.83
C CYS A 186 -16.31 1.80 -7.82
N SER A 187 -16.01 2.61 -8.83
CA SER A 187 -16.60 3.94 -8.98
C SER A 187 -18.10 3.90 -9.28
N ASP A 188 -18.59 2.81 -9.88
CA ASP A 188 -20.01 2.59 -10.09
C ASP A 188 -20.45 1.13 -9.84
N TYR A 189 -21.76 0.93 -9.70
CA TYR A 189 -22.36 -0.36 -9.41
C TYR A 189 -22.18 -1.40 -10.53
N ARG A 190 -22.08 -0.97 -11.79
CA ARG A 190 -21.90 -1.88 -12.93
C ARG A 190 -20.49 -2.45 -12.91
N ASP A 191 -19.49 -1.62 -12.64
CA ASP A 191 -18.11 -2.04 -12.47
C ASP A 191 -17.96 -3.00 -11.28
N PHE A 192 -18.65 -2.72 -10.17
CA PHE A 192 -18.73 -3.64 -9.04
C PHE A 192 -19.32 -4.98 -9.44
N THR A 193 -20.47 -4.98 -10.12
CA THR A 193 -21.16 -6.21 -10.55
C THR A 193 -20.30 -7.05 -11.48
N ARG A 194 -19.65 -6.41 -12.47
CA ARG A 194 -18.73 -7.10 -13.40
C ARG A 194 -17.57 -7.75 -12.65
N GLN A 195 -16.93 -7.02 -11.73
CA GLN A 195 -15.79 -7.54 -10.98
C GLN A 195 -16.19 -8.62 -9.97
N ARG A 196 -17.39 -8.51 -9.38
CA ARG A 196 -17.97 -9.55 -8.52
C ARG A 196 -18.16 -10.84 -9.30
N ILE A 197 -18.74 -10.79 -10.51
CA ILE A 197 -18.91 -11.97 -11.38
C ILE A 197 -17.54 -12.56 -11.76
N GLN A 198 -16.57 -11.72 -12.12
CA GLN A 198 -15.21 -12.20 -12.41
C GLN A 198 -14.57 -12.89 -11.19
N MET A 199 -14.79 -12.34 -10.00
CA MET A 199 -14.32 -12.92 -8.74
C MET A 199 -14.95 -14.30 -8.49
N GLU A 200 -16.26 -14.45 -8.71
CA GLU A 200 -16.99 -15.72 -8.58
C GLU A 200 -16.44 -16.77 -9.57
N ILE A 201 -16.23 -16.39 -10.83
CA ILE A 201 -15.63 -17.27 -11.86
C ILE A 201 -14.24 -17.74 -11.44
N HIS A 202 -13.38 -16.84 -10.93
CA HIS A 202 -12.05 -17.23 -10.45
C HIS A 202 -12.11 -18.19 -9.27
N CYS A 203 -13.07 -18.01 -8.35
CA CYS A 203 -13.27 -18.94 -7.24
C CYS A 203 -13.64 -20.33 -7.75
N LEU A 204 -14.53 -20.43 -8.74
CA LEU A 204 -14.92 -21.73 -9.32
C LEU A 204 -13.75 -22.43 -9.99
N ILE A 205 -12.99 -21.72 -10.83
CA ILE A 205 -11.76 -22.25 -11.46
C ILE A 205 -10.75 -22.68 -10.39
N SER A 206 -10.72 -21.99 -9.25
CA SER A 206 -9.85 -22.30 -8.11
C SER A 206 -10.37 -23.45 -7.23
N GLY A 207 -11.49 -24.10 -7.58
CA GLY A 207 -12.03 -25.27 -6.90
C GLY A 207 -13.00 -24.98 -5.75
N TYR A 208 -13.49 -23.74 -5.63
CA TYR A 208 -14.51 -23.39 -4.63
C TYR A 208 -15.87 -23.94 -5.10
N SER A 209 -16.72 -24.36 -4.16
CA SER A 209 -18.07 -24.83 -4.53
C SER A 209 -19.03 -23.65 -4.75
N ASN A 210 -20.05 -23.85 -5.58
CA ASN A 210 -21.06 -22.83 -5.81
C ASN A 210 -21.80 -22.47 -4.50
N GLU A 211 -22.10 -23.48 -3.68
CA GLU A 211 -22.78 -23.27 -2.39
C GLU A 211 -21.94 -22.43 -1.43
N PHE A 212 -20.60 -22.53 -1.50
CA PHE A 212 -19.72 -21.67 -0.72
C PHE A 212 -19.85 -20.21 -1.17
N ILE A 213 -19.77 -19.97 -2.48
CA ILE A 213 -19.81 -18.63 -3.08
C ILE A 213 -21.15 -17.95 -2.75
N GLU A 214 -22.26 -18.64 -2.99
CA GLU A 214 -23.61 -18.13 -2.70
C GLU A 214 -23.79 -17.82 -1.21
N SER A 215 -23.36 -18.73 -0.32
CA SER A 215 -23.46 -18.54 1.13
C SER A 215 -22.69 -17.31 1.61
N GLU A 216 -21.50 -17.06 1.05
CA GLU A 216 -20.70 -15.89 1.44
C GLU A 216 -21.22 -14.58 0.84
N LEU A 217 -21.77 -14.62 -0.39
CA LEU A 217 -22.46 -13.47 -1.00
C LEU A 217 -23.71 -13.07 -0.19
N GLU A 218 -24.52 -14.03 0.23
CA GLU A 218 -25.69 -13.74 1.07
C GLU A 218 -25.30 -13.08 2.39
N LYS A 219 -24.22 -13.53 3.03
CA LYS A 219 -23.73 -12.94 4.27
C LYS A 219 -23.23 -11.51 4.05
N PHE A 220 -22.54 -11.28 2.93
CA PHE A 220 -22.10 -9.94 2.54
C PHE A 220 -23.31 -9.00 2.32
N ASN A 221 -24.31 -9.43 1.56
CA ASN A 221 -25.51 -8.64 1.29
C ASN A 221 -26.27 -8.28 2.57
N ARG A 222 -26.43 -9.27 3.48
CA ARG A 222 -27.03 -9.06 4.80
C ARG A 222 -26.25 -8.04 5.64
N TYR A 223 -24.92 -8.06 5.59
CA TYR A 223 -24.08 -7.15 6.38
C TYR A 223 -24.16 -5.70 5.87
N PHE A 224 -24.14 -5.50 4.55
CA PHE A 224 -24.18 -4.16 3.96
C PHE A 224 -25.60 -3.65 3.66
N ASN A 225 -26.63 -4.47 3.93
CA ASN A 225 -28.03 -4.19 3.59
C ASN A 225 -28.20 -3.77 2.12
N VAL A 226 -27.46 -4.42 1.22
CA VAL A 226 -27.52 -4.14 -0.21
C VAL A 226 -28.44 -5.17 -0.85
N ASP A 227 -29.60 -4.71 -1.34
CA ASP A 227 -30.45 -5.48 -2.24
C ASP A 227 -29.78 -5.52 -3.62
N ILE A 228 -28.73 -6.33 -3.72
CA ILE A 228 -28.09 -6.60 -5.00
C ILE A 228 -29.05 -7.50 -5.78
N TYR A 229 -29.84 -6.91 -6.67
CA TYR A 229 -30.60 -7.66 -7.65
C TYR A 229 -29.66 -8.66 -8.33
N GLN A 230 -29.99 -9.95 -8.18
CA GLN A 230 -29.25 -11.07 -8.75
C GLN A 230 -29.15 -10.88 -10.27
N VAL A 231 -28.04 -10.34 -10.76
CA VAL A 231 -27.59 -10.71 -12.11
C VAL A 231 -27.19 -12.17 -11.98
N GLN A 232 -28.15 -13.06 -12.25
CA GLN A 232 -27.93 -14.49 -12.30
C GLN A 232 -26.97 -14.75 -13.46
N VAL A 233 -25.73 -15.10 -13.12
CA VAL A 233 -24.86 -15.77 -14.08
C VAL A 233 -25.53 -17.12 -14.35
N ASN A 234 -25.85 -17.38 -15.62
CA ASN A 234 -26.65 -18.53 -16.02
C ASN A 234 -25.96 -19.83 -15.54
N GLU A 235 -26.73 -20.74 -14.92
CA GLU A 235 -26.26 -22.03 -14.39
C GLU A 235 -25.49 -22.85 -15.44
N LEU A 236 -25.89 -22.70 -16.71
CA LEU A 236 -25.19 -23.26 -17.88
C LEU A 236 -23.75 -22.75 -18.05
N THR A 237 -23.50 -21.47 -17.78
CA THR A 237 -22.14 -20.89 -17.84
C THR A 237 -21.26 -21.45 -16.72
N TYR A 238 -21.84 -21.69 -15.54
CA TYR A 238 -21.11 -22.28 -14.42
C TYR A 238 -20.78 -23.75 -14.61
N GLN A 239 -21.69 -24.53 -15.22
CA GLN A 239 -21.44 -25.94 -15.54
C GLN A 239 -20.32 -26.11 -16.57
N GLN A 240 -20.08 -25.10 -17.42
CA GLN A 240 -19.01 -25.12 -18.43
C GLN A 240 -17.62 -24.76 -17.89
N LEU A 241 -17.54 -24.18 -16.68
CA LEU A 241 -16.28 -23.69 -16.08
C LEU A 241 -15.74 -24.60 -14.97
N ARG A 242 -16.41 -25.73 -14.72
CA ARG A 242 -16.01 -26.77 -13.75
C ARG A 242 -15.26 -27.90 -14.45
#